data_AF-A0A6N9VDK9-F1
#
_entry.id   AF-A0A6N9VDK9-F1
#
_cell.length_a   1.000
_cell.length_b   1.000
_cell.length_c   1.000
_cell.angle_alpha   90.00
_cell.angle_beta   90.00
_cell.angle_gamma   90.00
#
_symmetry.space_group_name_H-M   'P 1'
#
loop_
_entity.id
_entity.type
_entity.pdbx_description
1 polymer ?
#
loop_
_entity_poly.entity_id
_entity_poly.type
_entity_poly.pdbx_seq_one_letter_code
_entity_poly.pdbx_strand_id
1 'polypeptide(L)'
;ADAVDEVILGAANQAGEDNRDVARMAVLLAGLPHTVPGYTVNRLCASGLTAVASAAQAIRSGEAEVAVAGGVESMTRAPWVMAKPGTPWAKPG
;
A
#
# COMPACT_ATOMS: atom_id res chain seq x y z
N ALA A 1 19.80 -5.12 4.86
CA ALA A 1 18.40 -4.70 4.70
C ALA A 1 17.82 -4.15 6.01
N ASP A 2 18.55 -4.24 7.12
CA ASP A 2 18.19 -3.76 8.46
C ASP A 2 18.21 -2.23 8.62
N ALA A 3 18.21 -1.49 7.51
CA ALA A 3 18.30 -0.04 7.52
C ALA A 3 16.99 0.64 7.12
N VAL A 4 15.95 -0.09 6.67
CA VAL A 4 14.67 0.54 6.27
C VAL A 4 13.70 0.45 7.43
N ASP A 5 13.25 1.59 7.92
CA ASP A 5 12.32 1.70 9.05
C ASP A 5 10.87 1.60 8.60
N GLU A 6 10.55 2.02 7.38
CA GLU A 6 9.17 1.98 6.86
C GLU A 6 9.08 1.98 5.32
N VAL A 7 8.07 1.31 4.78
CA VAL A 7 7.72 1.33 3.36
C VAL A 7 6.31 1.86 3.14
N ILE A 8 6.18 2.96 2.40
CA ILE A 8 4.90 3.63 2.15
C ILE A 8 4.64 3.65 0.64
N LEU A 9 3.59 2.99 0.17
CA LEU A 9 3.24 3.00 -1.25
C LEU A 9 1.85 3.61 -1.47
N GLY A 10 1.75 4.48 -2.46
CA GLY A 10 0.46 4.95 -2.97
C GLY A 10 -0.16 3.96 -3.95
N ALA A 11 -1.44 3.62 -3.77
CA ALA A 11 -2.23 2.85 -4.73
C ALA A 11 -3.70 3.29 -4.66
N ALA A 12 -4.30 3.57 -5.81
CA ALA A 12 -5.68 4.06 -5.88
C ALA A 12 -6.70 2.91 -5.92
N ASN A 13 -6.41 1.84 -6.65
CA ASN A 13 -7.34 0.75 -6.92
C ASN A 13 -7.07 -0.51 -6.09
N GLN A 14 -6.88 -0.39 -4.77
CA GLN A 14 -6.47 -1.43 -3.78
C GLN A 14 -7.36 -2.72 -3.72
N ALA A 15 -7.55 -3.37 -4.85
CA ALA A 15 -8.42 -4.50 -5.10
C ALA A 15 -7.69 -5.51 -5.97
N GLY A 16 -8.05 -6.79 -5.84
CA GLY A 16 -7.37 -7.85 -6.55
C GLY A 16 -5.91 -7.97 -6.10
N GLU A 17 -4.98 -7.91 -7.05
CA GLU A 17 -3.56 -8.20 -6.83
C GLU A 17 -2.80 -7.08 -6.14
N ASP A 18 -3.31 -5.86 -6.18
CA ASP A 18 -2.79 -4.76 -5.36
C ASP A 18 -2.96 -5.07 -3.86
N ASN A 19 -3.89 -5.98 -3.51
CA ASN A 19 -4.24 -6.33 -2.14
C ASN A 19 -4.71 -5.10 -1.34
N ARG A 20 -5.28 -5.29 -0.15
CA ARG A 20 -5.68 -4.17 0.73
C ARG A 20 -4.48 -3.42 1.32
N ASP A 21 -3.26 -3.95 1.13
CA ASP A 21 -2.00 -3.31 1.50
C ASP A 21 -0.84 -3.77 0.60
N VAL A 22 -0.67 -3.11 -0.55
CA VAL A 22 0.38 -3.41 -1.53
C VAL A 22 1.78 -3.14 -0.98
N ALA A 23 1.93 -2.13 -0.12
CA ALA A 23 3.21 -1.80 0.53
C ALA A 23 3.71 -2.97 1.37
N ARG A 24 2.82 -3.58 2.17
CA ARG A 24 3.20 -4.74 2.96
C ARG A 24 3.59 -5.94 2.10
N MET A 25 2.86 -6.18 1.01
CA MET A 25 3.22 -7.25 0.08
C MET A 25 4.57 -6.98 -0.60
N ALA A 26 4.85 -5.74 -0.97
CA ALA A 26 6.13 -5.35 -1.57
C ALA A 26 7.31 -5.62 -0.62
N VAL A 27 7.18 -5.31 0.68
CA VAL A 27 8.19 -5.64 1.70
C VAL A 27 8.53 -7.13 1.66
N LEU A 28 7.52 -7.99 1.79
CA LEU A 28 7.71 -9.44 1.87
C LEU A 28 8.27 -10.02 0.56
N LEU A 29 7.73 -9.62 -0.58
CA LEU A 29 8.13 -10.14 -1.88
C LEU A 29 9.52 -9.66 -2.33
N ALA A 30 9.95 -8.48 -1.88
CA ALA A 30 11.30 -7.97 -2.11
C ALA A 30 12.36 -8.57 -1.17
N GLY A 31 11.97 -9.46 -0.24
CA GLY A 31 12.88 -10.12 0.68
C GLY A 31 13.36 -9.23 1.83
N LEU A 32 12.66 -8.13 2.13
CA LEU A 32 12.91 -7.32 3.32
C LEU A 32 12.49 -8.09 4.59
N PRO A 33 13.10 -7.79 5.75
CA PRO A 33 12.70 -8.40 7.01
C PRO A 33 11.21 -8.19 7.29
N HIS A 34 10.53 -9.23 7.79
CA HIS A 34 9.10 -9.15 8.11
C HIS A 34 8.79 -8.12 9.22
N THR A 35 9.80 -7.70 9.98
CA THR A 35 9.72 -6.64 10.99
C THR A 35 9.61 -5.24 10.39
N VAL A 36 10.00 -5.03 9.12
CA VAL A 36 9.84 -3.74 8.46
C VAL A 36 8.34 -3.48 8.21
N PRO A 37 7.73 -2.45 8.81
CA PRO A 37 6.35 -2.10 8.54
C PRO A 37 6.20 -1.57 7.11
N GLY A 38 5.01 -1.75 6.56
CA GLY A 38 4.62 -1.05 5.35
C GLY A 38 3.12 -0.84 5.31
N TYR A 39 2.70 0.29 4.79
CA TYR A 39 1.29 0.63 4.65
C TYR A 39 1.01 1.35 3.32
N THR A 40 -0.21 1.16 2.83
CA THR A 40 -0.66 1.73 1.57
C THR A 40 -1.51 2.98 1.81
N VAL A 41 -1.24 4.06 1.07
CA VAL A 41 -2.04 5.29 1.12
C VAL A 41 -2.85 5.47 -0.16
N ASN A 42 -4.07 6.01 -0.01
CA ASN A 42 -4.93 6.34 -1.12
C ASN A 42 -5.37 7.80 -1.04
N ARG A 43 -4.87 8.61 -1.98
CA ARG A 43 -5.30 9.99 -2.26
C ARG A 43 -5.53 10.15 -3.77
N LEU A 44 -6.17 9.15 -4.39
CA LEU A 44 -6.38 9.08 -5.85
C LEU A 44 -5.05 9.25 -6.60
N CYS A 45 -5.03 10.08 -7.65
CA CYS A 45 -3.82 10.35 -8.43
C CYS A 45 -2.65 10.90 -7.59
N ALA A 46 -2.93 11.49 -6.42
CA ALA A 46 -1.92 12.04 -5.52
C ALA A 46 -1.36 11.02 -4.51
N SER A 47 -1.72 9.73 -4.60
CA SER A 47 -1.32 8.70 -3.63
C SER A 47 0.20 8.57 -3.52
N GLY A 48 0.91 8.50 -4.65
CA GLY A 48 2.38 8.39 -4.65
C GLY A 48 3.07 9.60 -4.01
N LEU A 49 2.57 10.81 -4.31
CA LEU A 49 3.08 12.03 -3.68
C LEU A 49 2.75 12.08 -2.18
N THR A 50 1.59 11.54 -1.79
CA THR A 50 1.19 11.45 -0.39
C THR A 50 2.12 10.51 0.38
N ALA A 51 2.49 9.36 -0.20
CA ALA A 51 3.47 8.46 0.40
C ALA A 51 4.83 9.15 0.64
N VAL A 52 5.31 9.90 -0.36
CA VAL A 52 6.57 10.68 -0.23
C VAL A 52 6.43 11.75 0.85
N ALA A 53 5.31 12.47 0.91
CA ALA A 53 5.05 13.47 1.94
C ALA A 53 5.04 12.86 3.35
N SER A 54 4.39 11.70 3.53
CA SER A 54 4.36 10.97 4.79
C SER A 54 5.75 10.50 5.23
N ALA A 55 6.54 9.90 4.33
CA ALA A 55 7.93 9.52 4.63
C ALA A 55 8.79 10.73 5.03
N ALA A 56 8.65 11.84 4.30
CA ALA A 56 9.36 13.08 4.64
C ALA A 56 8.93 13.64 6.00
N GLN A 57 7.67 13.48 6.40
CA GLN A 57 7.19 13.87 7.72
C GLN A 57 7.79 12.99 8.82
N ALA A 58 7.78 11.66 8.66
CA ALA A 58 8.36 10.72 9.63
C ALA A 58 9.86 10.93 9.83
N ILE A 59 10.61 11.16 8.74
CA ILE A 59 12.04 11.48 8.83
C ILE A 59 12.26 12.81 9.55
N ARG A 60 11.47 13.83 9.22
CA ARG A 60 11.59 15.14 9.87
C ARG A 60 11.20 15.14 11.35
N SER A 61 10.28 14.27 11.78
CA SER A 61 9.91 14.12 13.19
C SER A 61 10.89 13.24 13.98
N GLY A 62 11.80 12.55 13.29
CA GLY A 62 12.74 11.61 13.90
C GLY A 62 12.13 10.24 14.22
N GLU A 63 10.96 9.93 13.64
CA GLU A 63 10.31 8.62 13.78
C GLU A 63 10.91 7.55 12.86
N ALA A 64 11.58 7.97 11.78
CA ALA A 64 12.31 7.10 10.87
C ALA A 64 13.63 7.75 10.45
N GLU A 65 14.66 6.95 10.22
CA GLU A 65 15.92 7.40 9.64
C GLU A 65 15.93 7.16 8.12
N VAL A 66 15.36 6.05 7.67
CA VAL A 66 15.27 5.68 6.25
C VAL A 66 13.91 5.08 5.95
N ALA A 67 13.24 5.64 4.95
CA ALA A 67 11.96 5.12 4.46
C ALA A 67 11.99 4.94 2.94
N VAL A 68 11.25 3.93 2.45
CA VAL A 68 10.98 3.76 1.01
C VAL A 68 9.58 4.31 0.73
N ALA A 69 9.49 5.26 -0.19
CA ALA A 69 8.21 5.86 -0.57
C ALA A 69 8.02 5.88 -2.09
N GLY A 70 6.77 5.68 -2.54
CA GLY A 70 6.45 5.70 -3.96
C GLY A 70 4.99 5.37 -4.24
N GLY A 71 4.72 4.79 -5.41
CA GLY A 71 3.38 4.30 -5.75
C GLY A 71 3.42 3.27 -6.85
N VAL A 72 2.38 2.43 -6.88
CA VAL A 72 2.19 1.37 -7.88
C VAL A 72 0.72 1.27 -8.21
N GLU A 73 0.42 0.92 -9.45
CA GLU A 73 -0.95 0.79 -9.94
C GLU A 73 -0.96 -0.16 -11.13
N SER A 74 -1.94 -1.07 -11.19
CA SER A 74 -2.19 -1.88 -12.39
C SER A 74 -3.62 -1.75 -12.88
N MET A 75 -3.88 -0.70 -13.64
CA MET A 75 -5.21 -0.44 -14.21
C MET A 75 -5.68 -1.57 -15.14
N THR A 76 -4.75 -2.24 -15.83
CA THR A 76 -5.07 -3.38 -16.71
C THR A 76 -5.56 -4.61 -15.94
N ARG A 77 -5.15 -4.76 -14.67
CA ARG A 77 -5.49 -5.92 -13.81
C ARG A 77 -6.55 -5.58 -12.75
N ALA A 78 -7.09 -4.37 -12.81
CA ALA A 78 -8.18 -3.91 -11.97
C ALA A 78 -9.39 -4.86 -12.05
N PRO A 79 -9.86 -5.46 -10.94
CA PRO A 79 -11.05 -6.29 -10.98
C PRO A 79 -12.32 -5.43 -11.08
N TRP A 80 -13.39 -6.03 -11.60
CA TRP A 80 -14.73 -5.47 -11.48
C TRP A 80 -15.17 -5.49 -10.01
N VAL A 81 -15.73 -4.38 -9.55
CA VAL A 81 -16.28 -4.27 -8.19
C VAL A 81 -17.78 -4.52 -8.25
N MET A 82 -18.26 -5.52 -7.51
CA MET A 82 -19.69 -5.83 -7.36
C MET A 82 -20.15 -5.59 -5.93
N ALA A 83 -21.40 -5.15 -5.77
CA ALA A 83 -22.00 -5.00 -4.46
C ALA A 83 -22.10 -6.35 -3.73
N LYS A 84 -21.98 -6.32 -2.40
CA LYS A 84 -22.28 -7.49 -1.57
C LYS A 84 -23.76 -7.88 -1.75
N PRO A 85 -24.10 -9.18 -1.77
CA PRO A 85 -25.49 -9.62 -1.77
C PRO A 85 -26.32 -9.00 -0.63
N GLY A 86 -27.59 -8.71 -0.91
CA GLY A 86 -28.50 -8.05 0.05
C GLY A 86 -28.87 -8.89 1.28
N THR A 87 -28.53 -10.18 1.29
CA THR A 87 -28.75 -11.08 2.41
C THR A 87 -27.44 -11.66 2.94
N PRO A 88 -27.34 -11.96 4.25
CA PRO A 88 -26.17 -12.62 4.82
C PRO A 88 -25.86 -13.96 4.13
N TRP A 89 -24.57 -14.25 3.96
CA TRP A 89 -24.04 -15.53 3.44
C TRP A 89 -24.42 -15.94 2.00
N ALA A 90 -25.15 -15.09 1.27
CA ALA A 90 -25.41 -15.35 -0.15
C ALA A 90 -24.11 -15.39 -0.96
N LYS A 91 -24.08 -16.28 -1.96
CA LYS A 91 -22.93 -16.43 -2.85
C LYS A 91 -22.76 -15.19 -3.73
N PRO A 92 -21.53 -14.67 -3.91
CA PRO A 92 -21.25 -13.70 -4.96
C PRO A 92 -21.53 -14.32 -6.33
N GLY A 93 -22.24 -13.60 -7.20
CA GLY A 93 -22.68 -14.09 -8.50
C GLY A 93 -23.83 -13.24 -9.00
#